data_AF-A0A937PEP4-F1
#
_entry.id   AF-A0A937PEP4-F1
#
_cell.length_a   1.000
_cell.length_b   1.000
_cell.length_c   1.000
_cell.angle_alpha   90.00
_cell.angle_beta   90.00
_cell.angle_gamma   90.00
#
_symmetry.space_group_name_H-M   'P 1'
#
loop_
_entity.id
_entity.type
_entity.pdbx_description
1 polymer ?
#
loop_
_entity_poly.entity_id
_entity_poly.type
_entity_poly.pdbx_seq_one_letter_code
_entity_poly.pdbx_strand_id
1 'polypeptide(L)'
;MPAVSGIPYYHCYRKGNPDRVPFGPDGSPQPCSCPEIKSEAIEAEVWNTICQLIKDPDFLIQELRRRNADNSQTKEILERELQLCQARLKAIPDEQRRLVEGYRKGLYADFMMREDMELIQKEQGELEKRKVELERQLTQRFLTQKQEAHIKSLAKKINIELPFTQSWFVALKGI
;
A
#
# COMPACT_ATOMS: atom_id res chain seq x y z
N MET A 1 9.19 26.55 29.92
CA MET A 1 7.78 26.31 29.54
C MET A 1 7.72 24.96 28.85
N PRO A 2 6.99 23.95 29.35
CA PRO A 2 6.93 22.66 28.68
C PRO A 2 6.03 22.77 27.44
N ALA A 3 6.52 22.25 26.32
CA ALA A 3 5.81 22.18 25.06
C ALA A 3 4.56 21.30 25.22
N VAL A 4 3.40 21.84 24.84
CA VAL A 4 2.17 21.05 24.72
C VAL A 4 2.37 20.14 23.50
N SER A 5 2.81 18.90 23.75
CA SER A 5 2.79 17.85 22.73
C SER A 5 1.33 17.59 22.36
N GLY A 6 0.90 18.11 21.21
CA GLY A 6 -0.44 17.85 20.69
C GLY A 6 -0.66 16.34 20.55
N ILE A 7 -1.84 15.86 20.92
CA ILE A 7 -2.21 14.44 20.78
C ILE A 7 -2.13 14.08 19.30
N PRO A 8 -1.36 13.05 18.90
CA PRO A 8 -1.24 12.66 17.50
C PRO A 8 -2.53 12.00 16.97
N TYR A 9 -2.82 12.23 15.69
CA TYR A 9 -3.97 11.66 14.98
C TYR A 9 -3.53 11.06 13.64
N TYR A 10 -4.14 9.94 13.28
CA TYR A 10 -4.10 9.43 11.92
C TYR A 10 -5.19 10.07 11.08
N HIS A 11 -4.82 10.54 9.90
CA HIS A 11 -5.72 11.14 8.92
C HIS A 11 -5.50 10.51 7.54
N CYS A 12 -6.53 10.56 6.70
CA CYS A 12 -6.39 10.10 5.33
C CYS A 12 -5.43 11.03 4.57
N TYR A 13 -4.46 10.47 3.85
CA TYR A 13 -3.50 11.22 3.03
C TYR A 13 -4.18 12.13 1.98
N ARG A 14 -5.43 11.82 1.58
CA ARG A 14 -6.21 12.64 0.65
C ARG A 14 -6.80 13.91 1.27
N LYS A 15 -6.93 13.99 2.60
CA LYS A 15 -7.45 15.20 3.27
C LYS A 15 -6.45 16.36 3.29
N GLY A 16 -5.14 16.07 3.19
CA GLY A 16 -4.09 17.09 3.26
C GLY A 16 -3.56 17.58 1.91
N ASN A 17 -4.08 17.08 0.79
CA ASN A 17 -3.58 17.44 -0.55
C ASN A 17 -4.75 17.76 -1.49
N PRO A 18 -5.00 19.05 -1.81
CA PRO A 18 -6.10 19.48 -2.66
C PRO A 18 -5.99 18.95 -4.10
N ASP A 19 -4.79 18.66 -4.60
CA ASP A 19 -4.55 18.11 -5.94
C ASP A 19 -4.93 16.63 -6.06
N ARG A 20 -5.28 15.97 -4.94
CA ARG A 20 -5.63 14.54 -4.87
C ARG A 20 -7.09 14.30 -4.47
N VAL A 21 -7.91 15.34 -4.50
CA VAL A 21 -9.34 15.27 -4.20
C VAL A 21 -10.09 14.82 -5.48
N PRO A 22 -10.77 13.65 -5.47
CA PRO A 22 -11.58 13.23 -6.62
C PRO A 22 -12.70 14.24 -6.87
N PHE A 23 -13.02 14.50 -8.14
CA PHE A 23 -14.18 15.31 -8.49
C PHE A 23 -15.45 14.46 -8.55
N GLY A 24 -16.54 15.00 -8.03
CA GLY A 24 -17.87 14.41 -8.12
C GLY A 24 -18.47 14.54 -9.52
N PRO A 25 -19.65 13.94 -9.76
CA PRO A 25 -20.37 14.02 -11.04
C PRO A 25 -20.73 15.46 -11.43
N ASP A 26 -20.77 16.38 -10.47
CA ASP A 26 -21.04 17.80 -10.60
C ASP A 26 -19.77 18.65 -10.80
N GLY A 27 -18.59 18.01 -10.89
CA GLY A 27 -17.30 18.69 -11.00
C GLY A 27 -16.81 19.33 -9.70
N SER A 28 -17.46 19.07 -8.56
CA SER A 28 -17.02 19.58 -7.26
C SER A 28 -15.97 18.66 -6.61
N PRO A 29 -14.98 19.19 -5.87
CA PRO A 29 -14.05 18.36 -5.13
C PRO A 29 -14.79 17.58 -4.03
N GLN A 30 -14.65 16.25 -4.00
CA GLN A 30 -15.18 15.39 -2.96
C GLN A 30 -14.10 15.05 -1.92
N PRO A 31 -14.02 15.80 -0.80
CA PRO A 31 -13.06 15.51 0.25
C PRO A 31 -13.34 14.14 0.86
N CYS A 32 -12.28 13.45 1.24
CA CYS A 32 -12.40 12.14 1.88
C CYS A 32 -13.20 12.25 3.19
N SER A 33 -14.26 11.45 3.35
CA SER A 33 -15.13 11.44 4.53
C SER A 33 -14.56 10.68 5.72
N CYS A 34 -13.38 10.06 5.60
CA CYS A 34 -12.76 9.28 6.67
C CYS A 34 -12.51 10.15 7.91
N PRO A 35 -12.93 9.72 9.12
CA PRO A 35 -12.68 10.46 10.34
C PRO A 35 -11.18 10.53 10.66
N GLU A 36 -10.79 11.55 11.41
CA GLU A 36 -9.49 11.58 12.06
C GLU A 36 -9.55 10.69 13.31
N ILE A 37 -8.57 9.82 13.47
CA ILE A 37 -8.57 8.80 14.52
C ILE A 37 -7.43 9.13 15.48
N LYS A 38 -7.76 9.25 16.78
CA LYS A 38 -6.76 9.45 17.84
C LYS A 38 -5.74 8.31 17.82
N SER A 39 -4.46 8.65 17.75
CA SER A 39 -3.38 7.66 17.72
C SER A 39 -3.46 6.70 18.91
N GLU A 40 -3.70 7.19 20.12
CA GLU A 40 -3.81 6.35 21.32
C GLU A 40 -4.88 5.26 21.20
N ALA A 41 -6.03 5.59 20.61
CA ALA A 41 -7.14 4.65 20.47
C ALA A 41 -6.84 3.57 19.42
N ILE A 42 -6.30 3.96 18.27
CA ILE A 42 -6.01 3.02 17.18
C ILE A 42 -4.74 2.21 17.43
N GLU A 43 -3.69 2.80 18.00
CA GLU A 43 -2.46 2.10 18.33
C GLU A 43 -2.72 0.98 19.33
N ALA A 44 -3.49 1.25 20.38
CA ALA A 44 -3.83 0.23 21.37
C ALA A 44 -4.54 -0.97 20.73
N GLU A 45 -5.50 -0.70 19.85
CA GLU A 45 -6.26 -1.75 19.17
C GLU A 45 -5.39 -2.54 18.17
N VAL A 46 -4.56 -1.84 17.39
CA VAL A 46 -3.62 -2.46 16.44
C VAL A 46 -2.63 -3.35 17.20
N TRP A 47 -2.04 -2.86 18.29
CA TRP A 47 -1.09 -3.64 19.09
C TRP A 47 -1.76 -4.84 19.77
N ASN A 48 -2.97 -4.68 20.31
CA ASN A 48 -3.72 -5.80 20.87
C ASN A 48 -4.00 -6.87 19.81
N THR A 49 -4.41 -6.47 18.62
CA THR A 49 -4.66 -7.37 17.48
C THR A 49 -3.40 -8.12 17.08
N ILE A 50 -2.25 -7.42 16.96
CA ILE A 50 -0.95 -8.05 16.66
C ILE A 50 -0.58 -9.07 17.74
N CYS A 51 -0.76 -8.72 19.02
CA CYS A 51 -0.47 -9.63 20.13
C CYS A 51 -1.35 -10.88 20.10
N GLN A 52 -2.65 -10.72 19.80
CA GLN A 52 -3.57 -11.86 19.65
C GLN A 52 -3.17 -12.77 18.49
N LEU A 53 -2.82 -12.18 17.33
CA LEU A 53 -2.34 -12.92 16.16
C LEU A 53 -1.06 -13.73 16.44
N ILE A 54 -0.14 -13.18 17.24
CA ILE A 54 1.10 -13.88 17.61
C ILE A 54 0.83 -14.98 18.64
N LYS A 55 -0.14 -14.79 19.54
CA LYS A 55 -0.54 -15.79 20.55
C LYS A 55 -1.22 -17.01 19.93
N ASP A 56 -1.95 -16.81 18.85
CA ASP A 56 -2.65 -17.87 18.12
C ASP A 56 -2.05 -18.08 16.72
N PRO A 57 -1.00 -18.92 16.59
CA PRO A 57 -0.39 -19.20 15.30
C PRO A 57 -1.33 -19.90 14.32
N ASP A 58 -2.34 -20.63 14.81
CA ASP A 58 -3.30 -21.31 13.94
C ASP A 58 -4.26 -20.30 13.32
N PHE A 59 -4.73 -19.30 14.09
CA PHE A 59 -5.49 -18.18 13.56
C PHE A 59 -4.69 -17.37 12.52
N LEU A 60 -3.41 -17.08 12.79
CA LEU A 60 -2.53 -16.39 11.84
C LEU A 60 -2.37 -17.20 10.54
N ILE A 61 -2.14 -18.51 10.62
CA ILE A 61 -2.01 -19.38 9.44
C ILE A 61 -3.33 -19.45 8.68
N GLN A 62 -4.47 -19.53 9.36
CA GLN A 62 -5.79 -19.53 8.73
C GLN A 62 -6.04 -18.24 7.95
N GLU A 63 -5.72 -17.08 8.54
CA GLU A 63 -5.89 -15.78 7.88
C GLU A 63 -4.94 -15.63 6.68
N LEU A 64 -3.71 -16.12 6.79
CA LEU A 64 -2.76 -16.16 5.68
C LEU A 64 -3.26 -17.06 4.54
N ARG A 65 -3.78 -18.26 4.85
CA ARG A 65 -4.41 -19.14 3.85
C ARG A 65 -5.62 -18.47 3.20
N ARG A 66 -6.47 -17.79 3.98
CA ARG A 66 -7.64 -17.07 3.46
C ARG A 66 -7.24 -15.96 2.49
N ARG A 67 -6.19 -15.19 2.80
CA ARG A 67 -5.64 -14.13 1.92
C ARG A 67 -4.91 -14.66 0.68
N ASN A 68 -4.53 -15.93 0.69
CA ASN A 68 -3.89 -16.60 -0.42
C ASN A 68 -4.84 -17.46 -1.24
N ALA A 69 -6.10 -17.60 -0.80
CA ALA A 69 -7.13 -18.28 -1.57
C ALA A 69 -7.31 -17.60 -2.93
N ASP A 70 -7.62 -18.40 -3.95
CA ASP A 70 -7.71 -17.94 -5.34
C ASP A 70 -8.79 -16.89 -5.57
N ASN A 71 -9.78 -16.81 -4.68
CA ASN A 71 -10.89 -15.86 -4.67
C ASN A 71 -10.75 -14.81 -3.55
N SER A 72 -9.56 -14.62 -3.01
CA SER A 72 -9.35 -13.63 -1.97
C SER A 72 -9.43 -12.21 -2.56
N GLN A 73 -10.12 -11.31 -1.84
CA GLN A 73 -10.17 -9.89 -2.19
C GLN A 73 -8.78 -9.28 -2.36
N THR A 74 -7.80 -9.72 -1.56
CA THR A 74 -6.43 -9.25 -1.67
C THR A 74 -5.79 -9.67 -3.00
N LYS A 75 -6.08 -10.87 -3.50
CA LYS A 75 -5.66 -11.32 -4.84
C LYS A 75 -6.26 -10.48 -5.94
N GLU A 76 -7.57 -10.33 -5.93
CA GLU A 76 -8.30 -9.54 -6.93
C GLU A 76 -7.80 -8.09 -7.00
N ILE A 77 -7.50 -7.46 -5.85
CA ILE A 77 -6.99 -6.09 -5.81
C ILE A 77 -5.61 -6.00 -6.50
N LEU A 78 -4.67 -6.91 -6.18
CA LEU A 78 -3.35 -6.87 -6.79
C LEU A 78 -3.40 -7.21 -8.29
N GLU A 79 -4.22 -8.18 -8.69
CA GLU A 79 -4.41 -8.53 -10.10
C GLU A 79 -5.03 -7.38 -10.89
N ARG A 80 -6.03 -6.70 -10.33
CA ARG A 80 -6.62 -5.52 -10.94
C ARG A 80 -5.59 -4.40 -11.09
N GLU A 81 -4.79 -4.13 -10.06
CA GLU A 81 -3.75 -3.11 -10.14
C GLU A 81 -2.70 -3.49 -11.21
N LEU A 82 -2.29 -4.75 -11.26
CA LEU A 82 -1.36 -5.26 -12.27
C LEU A 82 -1.91 -5.09 -13.69
N GLN A 83 -3.19 -5.41 -13.90
CA GLN A 83 -3.87 -5.20 -15.18
C GLN A 83 -3.90 -3.73 -15.59
N LEU A 84 -4.14 -2.81 -14.66
CA LEU A 84 -4.12 -1.37 -14.93
C LEU A 84 -2.71 -0.89 -15.33
N CYS A 85 -1.67 -1.33 -14.60
CA CYS A 85 -0.28 -1.03 -14.95
C CYS A 85 0.08 -1.55 -16.35
N GLN A 86 -0.26 -2.81 -16.65
CA GLN A 86 -0.01 -3.43 -17.95
C GLN A 86 -0.76 -2.72 -19.09
N ALA A 87 -2.02 -2.34 -18.86
CA ALA A 87 -2.80 -1.59 -19.84
C ALA A 87 -2.18 -0.23 -20.15
N ARG A 88 -1.73 0.50 -19.12
CA ARG A 88 -1.06 1.80 -19.30
C ARG A 88 0.29 1.66 -20.01
N LEU A 89 1.12 0.69 -19.61
CA LEU A 89 2.39 0.38 -20.28
C LEU A 89 2.19 0.04 -21.77
N LYS A 90 1.08 -0.62 -22.12
CA LYS A 90 0.75 -0.93 -23.52
C LYS A 90 0.33 0.30 -24.32
N ALA A 91 -0.23 1.32 -23.68
CA ALA A 91 -0.68 2.55 -24.34
C ALA A 91 0.46 3.57 -24.56
N ILE A 92 1.47 3.58 -23.68
CA ILE A 92 2.61 4.52 -23.74
C ILE A 92 3.31 4.57 -25.11
N PRO A 93 3.61 3.45 -25.79
CA PRO A 93 4.28 3.50 -27.10
C PRO A 93 3.49 4.24 -28.18
N ASP A 94 2.16 4.12 -28.18
CA ASP A 94 1.31 4.85 -29.12
C ASP A 94 1.24 6.34 -28.77
N GLU A 95 1.28 6.69 -27.49
CA GLU A 95 1.38 8.07 -27.01
C GLU A 95 2.70 8.73 -27.44
N GLN A 96 3.84 8.05 -27.23
CA GLN A 96 5.16 8.49 -27.69
C GLN A 96 5.18 8.69 -29.21
N ARG A 97 4.57 7.77 -29.97
CA ARG A 97 4.47 7.90 -31.44
C ARG A 97 3.69 9.16 -31.83
N ARG A 98 2.53 9.40 -31.21
CA ARG A 98 1.71 10.59 -31.48
C ARG A 98 2.43 11.89 -31.16
N LEU A 99 3.17 11.92 -30.05
CA LEU A 99 3.97 13.08 -29.65
C LEU A 99 5.05 13.39 -30.70
N VAL A 100 5.80 12.37 -31.15
CA VAL A 100 6.80 12.51 -32.24
C VAL A 100 6.16 12.97 -33.55
N GLU A 101 5.01 12.42 -33.93
CA GLU A 101 4.29 12.82 -35.14
C GLU A 101 3.80 14.26 -35.07
N GLY A 102 3.29 14.70 -33.92
CA GLY A 102 2.88 16.08 -33.70
C GLY A 102 4.06 17.05 -33.82
N TYR A 103 5.22 16.69 -33.24
CA TYR A 103 6.44 17.47 -33.36
C TYR A 103 6.90 17.61 -34.82
N ARG A 104 6.92 16.49 -35.57
CA ARG A 104 7.25 16.49 -37.01
C ARG A 104 6.32 17.38 -37.85
N LYS A 105 5.06 17.51 -37.45
CA LYS A 105 4.06 18.37 -38.10
C LYS A 105 4.13 19.83 -37.64
N GLY A 106 5.06 20.17 -36.74
CA GLY A 106 5.19 21.52 -36.17
C GLY A 106 4.08 21.91 -35.19
N LEU A 107 3.33 20.94 -34.67
CA LEU A 107 2.27 21.19 -33.68
C LEU A 107 2.82 21.40 -32.27
N TYR A 108 4.04 20.91 -32.00
CA TYR A 108 4.74 21.06 -30.73
C TYR A 108 6.06 21.79 -30.94
N ALA A 109 6.40 22.67 -30.00
CA ALA A 109 7.73 23.23 -29.87
C ALA A 109 8.69 22.20 -29.26
N ASP A 110 9.99 22.38 -29.52
CA ASP A 110 11.06 21.48 -29.04
C ASP A 110 11.07 21.30 -27.51
N PHE A 111 10.80 22.36 -26.76
CA PHE A 111 10.76 22.26 -25.29
C PHE A 111 9.59 21.40 -24.80
N MET A 112 8.38 21.58 -25.35
CA MET A 112 7.20 20.78 -24.99
C MET A 112 7.40 19.30 -25.34
N MET A 113 7.98 19.04 -26.51
CA MET A 113 8.33 17.68 -26.95
C MET A 113 9.26 16.98 -25.94
N ARG A 114 10.30 17.67 -25.46
CA ARG A 114 11.24 17.11 -24.47
C ARG A 114 10.57 16.87 -23.12
N GLU A 115 9.85 17.85 -22.60
CA GLU A 115 9.19 17.74 -21.29
C GLU A 115 8.16 16.61 -21.27
N ASP A 116 7.28 16.53 -22.28
CA ASP A 116 6.28 15.47 -22.36
C ASP A 116 6.92 14.09 -22.55
N MET A 117 7.98 13.99 -23.36
CA MET A 117 8.71 12.74 -23.54
C MET A 117 9.37 12.27 -22.23
N GLU A 118 9.98 13.19 -21.47
CA GLU A 118 10.58 12.88 -20.16
C GLU A 118 9.53 12.42 -19.15
N LEU A 119 8.36 13.08 -19.12
CA LEU A 119 7.24 12.68 -18.25
C LEU A 119 6.74 11.26 -18.59
N ILE A 120 6.53 10.97 -19.87
CA ILE A 120 6.09 9.65 -20.33
C ILE A 120 7.13 8.58 -19.99
N GLN A 121 8.42 8.86 -20.18
CA GLN A 121 9.49 7.91 -19.83
C GLN A 121 9.59 7.67 -18.32
N LYS A 122 9.43 8.73 -17.52
CA LYS A 122 9.39 8.61 -16.06
C LYS A 122 8.21 7.75 -15.61
N GLU A 123 7.01 8.02 -16.14
CA GLU A 123 5.82 7.23 -15.86
C GLU A 123 6.03 5.75 -16.24
N GLN A 124 6.58 5.49 -17.44
CA GLN A 124 6.91 4.13 -17.88
C GLN A 124 7.84 3.42 -16.89
N GLY A 125 8.89 4.10 -16.41
CA GLY A 125 9.83 3.55 -15.43
C GLY A 125 9.18 3.27 -14.07
N GLU A 126 8.29 4.13 -13.61
CA GLU A 126 7.53 3.93 -12.36
C GLU A 126 6.54 2.76 -12.48
N LEU A 127 5.85 2.65 -13.62
CA LEU A 127 4.91 1.58 -13.90
C LEU A 127 5.59 0.21 -14.02
N GLU A 128 6.76 0.12 -14.66
CA GLU A 128 7.48 -1.15 -14.78
C GLU A 128 7.98 -1.62 -13.40
N LYS A 129 8.51 -0.70 -12.57
CA LYS A 129 8.85 -1.01 -11.17
C LYS A 129 7.65 -1.51 -10.39
N ARG A 130 6.49 -0.84 -10.55
CA ARG A 130 5.26 -1.23 -9.84
C ARG A 130 4.75 -2.59 -10.30
N LYS A 131 4.77 -2.87 -11.60
CA LYS A 131 4.41 -4.16 -12.18
C LYS A 131 5.27 -5.30 -11.62
N VAL A 132 6.59 -5.14 -11.63
CA VAL A 132 7.51 -6.16 -11.08
C VAL A 132 7.24 -6.43 -9.60
N GLU A 133 6.97 -5.37 -8.82
CA GLU A 133 6.62 -5.53 -7.40
C GLU A 133 5.28 -6.26 -7.21
N LEU A 134 4.27 -5.96 -8.02
CA LEU A 134 2.97 -6.64 -7.99
C LEU A 134 3.09 -8.14 -8.39
N GLU A 135 3.85 -8.44 -9.44
CA GLU A 135 4.13 -9.81 -9.88
C GLU A 135 4.87 -10.60 -8.79
N ARG A 136 5.85 -9.96 -8.13
CA ARG A 136 6.54 -10.54 -6.97
C ARG A 136 5.57 -10.83 -5.82
N GLN A 137 4.70 -9.88 -5.48
CA GLN A 137 3.71 -10.08 -4.42
C GLN A 137 2.73 -11.20 -4.75
N LEU A 138 2.27 -11.31 -6.00
CA LEU A 138 1.40 -12.40 -6.44
C LEU A 138 2.09 -13.76 -6.38
N THR A 139 3.39 -13.83 -6.72
CA THR A 139 4.16 -15.08 -6.68
C THR A 139 4.49 -15.51 -5.25
N GLN A 140 4.86 -14.57 -4.38
CA GLN A 140 5.30 -14.84 -3.00
C GLN A 140 4.16 -15.07 -2.01
N ARG A 141 2.92 -15.05 -2.48
CA ARG A 141 1.74 -15.20 -1.62
C ARG A 141 1.65 -16.56 -0.97
N PHE A 142 1.88 -17.62 -1.71
CA PHE A 142 1.65 -18.97 -1.22
C PHE A 142 2.50 -19.28 0.00
N LEU A 143 1.84 -19.60 1.13
CA LEU A 143 2.55 -20.21 2.24
C LEU A 143 2.95 -21.62 1.86
N THR A 144 4.26 -21.86 1.90
CA THR A 144 4.78 -23.21 1.90
C THR A 144 4.55 -23.87 3.27
N GLN A 145 4.42 -25.20 3.30
CA GLN A 145 4.33 -25.95 4.57
C GLN A 145 5.52 -25.67 5.50
N LYS A 146 6.71 -25.39 4.93
CA LYS A 146 7.90 -24.99 5.69
C LYS A 146 7.71 -23.65 6.40
N GLN A 147 7.09 -22.66 5.74
CA GLN A 147 6.80 -21.36 6.34
C GLN A 147 5.73 -21.48 7.45
N GLU A 148 4.70 -22.31 7.26
CA GLU A 148 3.72 -22.59 8.32
C GLU A 148 4.38 -23.20 9.56
N ALA A 149 5.25 -24.20 9.37
CA ALA A 149 6.00 -24.82 10.47
C ALA A 149 6.92 -23.82 11.18
N HIS A 150 7.57 -22.92 10.44
CA HIS A 150 8.38 -21.85 11.02
C HIS A 150 7.53 -20.85 11.81
N ILE A 151 6.36 -20.45 11.32
CA ILE A 151 5.43 -19.57 12.04
C ILE A 151 4.99 -20.21 13.36
N LYS A 152 4.60 -21.49 13.34
CA LYS A 152 4.22 -22.23 14.57
C LYS A 152 5.37 -22.30 15.57
N SER A 153 6.58 -22.60 15.08
CA SER A 153 7.79 -22.68 15.92
C SER A 153 8.14 -21.32 16.54
N LEU A 154 8.07 -20.24 15.77
CA LEU A 154 8.32 -18.89 16.24
C LEU A 154 7.29 -18.45 17.28
N ALA A 155 6.00 -18.62 17.01
CA ALA A 155 4.93 -18.27 17.95
C ALA A 155 5.07 -19.06 19.26
N LYS A 156 5.42 -20.35 19.19
CA LYS A 156 5.68 -21.17 20.38
C LYS A 156 6.86 -20.64 21.20
N LYS A 157 7.97 -20.24 20.56
CA LYS A 157 9.12 -19.65 21.26
C LYS A 157 8.75 -18.33 21.94
N ILE A 158 8.06 -17.44 21.23
CA ILE A 158 7.61 -16.15 21.77
C ILE A 158 6.70 -16.36 22.99
N ASN A 159 5.77 -17.32 22.92
CA ASN A 159 4.83 -17.60 24.02
C ASN A 159 5.52 -18.25 25.24
N ILE A 160 6.65 -18.93 25.05
CA ILE A 160 7.45 -19.52 26.14
C ILE A 160 8.37 -18.48 26.78
N GLU A 161 9.05 -17.66 25.99
CA GLU A 161 10.08 -16.73 26.47
C GLU A 161 9.51 -15.40 26.98
N LEU A 162 8.29 -15.04 26.59
CA LEU A 162 7.64 -13.79 26.98
C LEU A 162 6.23 -14.05 27.51
N PRO A 163 6.05 -14.31 28.83
CA PRO A 163 4.72 -14.25 29.43
C PRO A 163 4.23 -12.81 29.34
N PHE A 164 3.43 -12.52 28.31
CA PHE A 164 2.80 -11.22 28.02
C PHE A 164 1.89 -10.80 29.19
N THR A 165 2.48 -10.19 30.21
CA THR A 165 1.78 -9.46 31.27
C THR A 165 1.63 -7.99 30.85
N GLN A 166 0.68 -7.26 31.44
CA GLN A 166 0.27 -5.88 31.08
C GLN A 166 1.41 -4.84 30.93
N SER A 167 2.64 -5.16 31.33
CA SER A 167 3.82 -4.28 31.31
C SER A 167 4.34 -3.92 29.90
N TRP A 168 3.95 -4.66 28.86
CA TRP A 168 4.50 -4.48 27.49
C TRP A 168 4.14 -3.13 26.83
N PHE A 169 2.97 -2.57 27.13
CA PHE A 169 2.56 -1.25 26.58
C PHE A 169 3.45 -0.10 27.05
N VAL A 170 4.05 -0.22 28.24
CA VAL A 170 4.91 0.80 28.82
C VAL A 170 6.35 0.70 28.27
N ALA A 171 6.82 -0.52 28.01
CA ALA A 171 8.18 -0.75 27.50
C ALA A 171 8.37 -0.33 26.03
N LEU A 172 7.35 -0.47 25.18
CA LEU A 172 7.42 -0.13 23.76
C LEU A 172 7.17 1.36 23.45
N LYS A 173 6.52 2.11 24.33
CA LYS A 173 6.35 3.57 24.20
C LYS A 173 7.55 4.39 24.71
N GLY A 174 8.57 3.72 25.27
CA GLY A 174 9.77 4.34 25.82
C GLY A 174 11.02 4.28 24.93
N ILE A 175 10.90 3.83 23.68
CA ILE A 175 11.93 3.86 22.63
C ILE A 175 11.44 4.75 21.49
#